data_AF-A0A933TJW9-F1
#
_entry.id   AF-A0A933TJW9-F1
#
_cell.length_a   1.000
_cell.length_b   1.000
_cell.length_c   1.000
_cell.angle_alpha   90.00
_cell.angle_beta   90.00
_cell.angle_gamma   90.00
#
_symmetry.space_group_name_H-M   'P 1'
#
loop_
_entity.id
_entity.type
_entity.pdbx_description
1 polymer ?
#
loop_
_entity_poly.entity_id
_entity_poly.type
_entity_poly.pdbx_seq_one_letter_code
_entity_poly.pdbx_strand_id
1 'polypeptide(L)'
;MSSEVAGYFERLRGHLRLGESIESDVMRELSAHVEDRVAELGRRGVPADRARRVALDGFGRPRTLAHLLRQAQMVTPWSEALLGAAAFLFVALIVGVQLWHMPALAVGAAAAVVALTLYGLWLGRPAWFYPWAGAALTMPLAAGYIAFAVLHRELPRLLDGSTDNLALAGIAGAALYFPVGLFVVAAAVMVAVRRDWLDASILLSPLPGALVAIIGMHRAGGLTGGSEALSGTALLLFGVYLCMSMATLVVLRAPVRSLKVTMLVGSALVLLSGSTLLLDPGGGLVTLAGRAALLLAFLLSPALVARHA
;
A
#
# COMPACT_ATOMS: atom_id res chain seq x y z
N MET A 1 35.22 19.08 8.83
CA MET A 1 35.14 18.94 7.35
C MET A 1 35.47 20.27 6.69
N SER A 2 36.14 20.29 5.53
CA SER A 2 36.34 21.54 4.77
C SER A 2 35.01 22.01 4.14
N SER A 3 34.90 23.30 3.86
CA SER A 3 33.70 23.91 3.27
C SER A 3 33.29 23.28 1.92
N GLU A 4 34.25 22.76 1.16
CA GLU A 4 34.03 22.17 -0.16
C GLU A 4 33.38 20.77 -0.06
N VAL A 5 33.83 19.94 0.89
CA VAL A 5 33.25 18.62 1.18
C VAL A 5 31.85 18.79 1.77
N ALA A 6 31.68 19.71 2.72
CA ALA A 6 30.38 20.04 3.30
C ALA A 6 29.39 20.48 2.21
N GLY A 7 29.78 21.39 1.31
CA GLY A 7 28.94 21.86 0.23
C GLY A 7 28.59 20.79 -0.82
N TYR A 8 29.47 19.80 -1.04
CA TYR A 8 29.14 18.64 -1.88
C TYR A 8 28.02 17.80 -1.24
N PHE A 9 28.19 17.45 0.03
CA PHE A 9 27.24 16.63 0.77
C PHE A 9 25.90 17.33 1.00
N GLU A 10 25.88 18.64 1.24
CA GLU A 10 24.66 19.44 1.31
C GLU A 10 23.84 19.31 0.01
N ARG A 11 24.52 19.45 -1.14
CA ARG A 11 23.90 19.29 -2.45
C ARG A 11 23.47 17.85 -2.69
N LEU A 12 24.27 16.87 -2.30
CA LEU A 12 23.92 15.46 -2.43
C LEU A 12 22.63 15.15 -1.64
N ARG A 13 22.56 15.62 -0.38
CA ARG A 13 21.42 15.49 0.52
C ARG A 13 20.15 16.09 -0.06
N GLY A 14 20.23 17.33 -0.56
CA GLY A 14 19.10 18.00 -1.23
C GLY A 14 18.57 17.24 -2.47
N HIS A 15 19.38 16.37 -3.06
CA HIS A 15 18.96 15.52 -4.18
C HIS A 15 18.58 14.11 -3.75
N LEU A 16 19.00 13.58 -2.59
CA LEU A 16 18.95 12.16 -2.24
C LEU A 16 17.51 11.64 -2.08
N ARG A 17 16.61 12.43 -1.46
CA ARG A 17 15.19 12.11 -1.24
C ARG A 17 14.98 10.67 -0.71
N LEU A 18 15.76 10.26 0.28
CA LEU A 18 15.61 8.97 0.96
C LEU A 18 14.90 9.16 2.30
N GLY A 19 14.52 8.06 2.98
CA GLY A 19 14.04 8.12 4.36
C GLY A 19 15.13 8.65 5.30
N GLU A 20 14.76 9.41 6.32
CA GLU A 20 15.68 10.21 7.15
C GLU A 20 16.79 9.39 7.84
N SER A 21 16.49 8.14 8.26
CA SER A 21 17.47 7.22 8.82
C SER A 21 18.47 6.71 7.77
N ILE A 22 17.97 6.23 6.64
CA ILE A 22 18.78 5.71 5.51
C ILE A 22 19.65 6.81 4.93
N GLU A 23 19.10 8.02 4.79
CA GLU A 23 19.85 9.19 4.35
C GLU A 23 21.03 9.46 5.28
N SER A 24 20.79 9.49 6.59
CA SER A 24 21.83 9.74 7.58
C SER A 24 22.92 8.67 7.59
N ASP A 25 22.55 7.39 7.46
CA ASP A 25 23.49 6.27 7.39
C ASP A 25 24.34 6.31 6.11
N VAL A 26 23.71 6.53 4.95
CA VAL A 26 24.41 6.65 3.65
C VAL A 26 25.37 7.84 3.66
N MET A 27 24.95 8.97 4.23
CA MET A 27 25.78 10.17 4.34
C MET A 27 26.98 9.94 5.27
N ARG A 28 26.79 9.21 6.37
CA ARG A 28 27.89 8.82 7.27
C ARG A 28 28.88 7.90 6.57
N GLU A 29 28.41 6.87 5.88
CA GLU A 29 29.23 5.91 5.12
C GLU A 29 30.07 6.62 4.04
N LEU A 30 29.44 7.47 3.24
CA LEU A 30 30.12 8.22 2.18
C LEU A 30 31.13 9.23 2.75
N SER A 31 30.80 9.90 3.86
CA SER A 31 31.73 10.81 4.52
C SER A 31 32.96 10.06 5.02
N ALA A 32 32.76 8.90 5.66
CA ALA A 32 33.86 8.05 6.10
C ALA A 32 34.74 7.59 4.92
N HIS A 33 34.13 7.18 3.81
CA HIS A 33 34.89 6.78 2.62
C HIS A 33 35.70 7.93 1.99
N VAL A 34 35.15 9.15 1.98
CA VAL A 34 35.90 10.34 1.53
C VAL A 34 37.08 10.60 2.45
N GLU A 35 36.89 10.52 3.77
CA GLU A 35 37.94 10.72 4.76
C GLU A 35 39.06 9.69 4.62
N ASP A 36 38.70 8.41 4.47
CA ASP A 36 39.64 7.32 4.22
C ASP A 36 40.46 7.55 2.95
N ARG A 37 39.80 7.98 1.87
CA ARG A 37 40.46 8.25 0.59
C ARG A 37 41.39 9.46 0.66
N VAL A 38 40.99 10.52 1.38
CA VAL A 38 41.84 11.70 1.62
C VAL A 38 43.06 11.31 2.45
N ALA A 39 42.90 10.49 3.49
CA ALA A 39 43.99 10.00 4.32
C ALA A 39 44.96 9.11 3.53
N GLU A 40 44.45 8.26 2.64
CA GLU A 40 45.27 7.46 1.72
C GLU A 40 46.10 8.32 0.76
N LEU A 41 45.48 9.32 0.12
CA LEU A 41 46.17 10.25 -0.78
C LEU A 41 47.20 11.10 -0.03
N GLY A 42 46.90 11.52 1.19
CA GLY A 42 47.83 12.21 2.08
C GLY A 42 49.07 11.35 2.41
N ARG A 43 48.88 10.05 2.70
CA ARG A 43 49.99 9.10 2.90
C ARG A 43 50.86 8.94 1.66
N ARG A 44 50.31 9.16 0.47
CA ARG A 44 51.03 9.16 -0.82
C ARG A 44 51.67 10.52 -1.15
N GLY A 45 51.64 11.49 -0.23
CA GLY A 45 52.26 12.80 -0.39
C GLY A 45 51.40 13.81 -1.17
N VAL A 46 50.12 13.52 -1.43
CA VAL A 46 49.23 14.47 -2.10
C VAL A 46 48.82 15.58 -1.11
N PRO A 47 48.95 16.87 -1.47
CA PRO A 47 48.50 17.98 -0.63
C PRO A 47 47.01 17.86 -0.30
N ALA A 48 46.64 18.17 0.95
CA ALA A 48 45.28 17.94 1.48
C ALA A 48 44.15 18.50 0.59
N ASP A 49 44.32 19.70 0.04
CA ASP A 49 43.30 20.33 -0.81
C ASP A 49 43.15 19.62 -2.16
N ARG A 50 44.25 19.10 -2.71
CA ARG A 50 44.23 18.30 -3.94
C ARG A 50 43.68 16.90 -3.67
N ALA A 51 44.02 16.29 -2.54
CA ALA A 51 43.50 15.00 -2.11
C ALA A 51 41.97 15.02 -1.98
N ARG A 52 41.41 16.09 -1.40
CA ARG A 52 39.96 16.29 -1.26
C ARG A 52 39.26 16.43 -2.60
N ARG A 53 39.78 17.28 -3.50
CA ARG A 53 39.21 17.44 -4.84
C ARG A 53 39.23 16.11 -5.62
N VAL A 54 40.35 15.40 -5.60
CA VAL A 54 40.48 14.09 -6.25
C VAL A 54 39.53 13.05 -5.65
N ALA A 55 39.35 13.05 -4.32
CA ALA A 55 38.39 12.17 -3.66
C ALA A 55 36.95 12.47 -4.09
N LEU A 56 36.56 13.74 -4.14
CA LEU A 56 35.22 14.17 -4.59
C LEU A 56 34.98 13.95 -6.09
N ASP A 57 35.99 14.18 -6.93
CA ASP A 57 35.90 13.94 -8.38
C ASP A 57 35.63 12.47 -8.70
N GLY A 58 36.14 11.55 -7.88
CA GLY A 58 35.85 10.11 -7.99
C GLY A 58 34.38 9.74 -7.83
N PHE A 59 33.60 10.56 -7.10
CA PHE A 59 32.16 10.39 -6.93
C PHE A 59 31.33 11.04 -8.05
N GLY A 60 31.94 11.93 -8.85
CA GLY A 60 31.28 12.67 -9.92
C GLY A 60 30.23 13.67 -9.41
N ARG A 61 29.28 14.03 -10.27
CA ARG A 61 28.27 15.06 -9.96
C ARG A 61 27.30 14.58 -8.85
N PRO A 62 26.99 15.40 -7.83
CA PRO A 62 26.09 15.02 -6.73
C PRO A 62 24.73 14.50 -7.21
N ARG A 63 24.18 15.10 -8.29
CA ARG A 63 22.89 14.69 -8.86
C ARG A 63 22.94 13.28 -9.47
N THR A 64 24.06 12.93 -10.11
CA THR A 64 24.27 11.61 -10.72
C THR A 64 24.48 10.57 -9.63
N LEU A 65 25.31 10.86 -8.63
CA LEU A 65 25.51 9.97 -7.48
C LEU A 65 24.21 9.75 -6.72
N ALA A 66 23.44 10.81 -6.45
CA ALA A 66 22.12 10.69 -5.81
C ALA A 66 21.18 9.79 -6.62
N HIS A 67 21.20 9.90 -7.95
CA HIS A 67 20.39 9.05 -8.82
C HIS A 67 20.83 7.57 -8.76
N LEU A 68 22.13 7.30 -8.79
CA LEU A 68 22.69 5.95 -8.69
C LEU A 68 22.45 5.34 -7.30
N LEU A 69 22.62 6.10 -6.23
CA LEU A 69 22.31 5.67 -4.86
C LEU A 69 20.83 5.38 -4.69
N ARG A 70 19.95 6.24 -5.24
CA ARG A 70 18.52 5.94 -5.29
C ARG A 70 18.24 4.66 -6.06
N GLN A 71 18.87 4.44 -7.22
CA GLN A 71 18.68 3.22 -8.01
C GLN A 71 19.20 1.96 -7.29
N ALA A 72 20.35 2.06 -6.60
CA ALA A 72 20.91 0.97 -5.81
C ALA A 72 20.05 0.64 -4.60
N GLN A 73 19.42 1.65 -3.99
CA GLN A 73 18.46 1.52 -2.88
C GLN A 73 17.04 1.19 -3.35
N MET A 74 16.74 1.22 -4.66
CA MET A 74 15.39 0.96 -5.20
C MET A 74 15.02 -0.53 -5.22
N VAL A 75 15.96 -1.41 -4.90
CA VAL A 75 15.77 -2.85 -4.91
C VAL A 75 15.48 -3.32 -3.49
N THR A 76 14.19 -3.39 -3.16
CA THR A 76 13.70 -3.98 -1.91
C THR A 76 14.33 -5.37 -1.74
N PRO A 77 14.90 -5.69 -0.55
CA PRO A 77 15.48 -7.01 -0.32
C PRO A 77 14.40 -8.08 -0.51
N TRP A 78 14.82 -9.27 -0.95
CA TRP A 78 13.88 -10.36 -1.26
C TRP A 78 12.98 -10.72 -0.09
N SER A 79 13.49 -10.66 1.15
CA SER A 79 12.70 -10.89 2.36
C SER A 79 11.52 -9.93 2.47
N GLU A 80 11.76 -8.63 2.27
CA GLU A 80 10.70 -7.62 2.31
C GLU A 80 9.75 -7.73 1.11
N ALA A 81 10.27 -8.01 -0.09
CA ALA A 81 9.42 -8.15 -1.26
C ALA A 81 8.47 -9.36 -1.15
N LEU A 82 8.98 -10.51 -0.66
CA LEU A 82 8.19 -11.70 -0.39
C LEU A 82 7.20 -11.46 0.74
N LEU A 83 7.60 -10.77 1.80
CA LEU A 83 6.71 -10.43 2.91
C LEU A 83 5.58 -9.48 2.47
N GLY A 84 5.87 -8.52 1.58
CA GLY A 84 4.85 -7.66 0.99
C GLY A 84 3.87 -8.43 0.09
N ALA A 85 4.38 -9.31 -0.76
CA ALA A 85 3.54 -10.18 -1.60
C ALA A 85 2.69 -11.15 -0.75
N ALA A 86 3.22 -11.59 0.40
CA ALA A 86 2.52 -12.47 1.32
C ALA A 86 1.20 -11.88 1.83
N ALA A 87 1.04 -10.55 1.89
CA ALA A 87 -0.23 -9.93 2.28
C ALA A 87 -1.38 -10.35 1.35
N PHE A 88 -1.18 -10.22 0.04
CA PHE A 88 -2.20 -10.58 -0.95
C PHE A 88 -2.32 -12.09 -1.14
N LEU A 89 -1.22 -12.84 -0.99
CA LEU A 89 -1.28 -14.30 -0.97
C LEU A 89 -2.11 -14.79 0.22
N PHE A 90 -1.96 -14.17 1.39
CA PHE A 90 -2.73 -14.49 2.59
C PHE A 90 -4.23 -14.21 2.37
N VAL A 91 -4.57 -13.07 1.78
CA VAL A 91 -5.96 -12.77 1.38
C VAL A 91 -6.47 -13.78 0.36
N ALA A 92 -5.67 -14.16 -0.63
CA ALA A 92 -6.04 -15.21 -1.59
C ALA A 92 -6.36 -16.51 -0.85
N LEU A 93 -5.51 -16.96 0.08
CA LEU A 93 -5.75 -18.18 0.86
C LEU A 93 -7.02 -18.10 1.72
N ILE A 94 -7.28 -16.96 2.38
CA ILE A 94 -8.53 -16.73 3.13
C ILE A 94 -9.74 -16.96 2.23
N VAL A 95 -9.69 -16.43 1.00
CA VAL A 95 -10.79 -16.55 0.04
C VAL A 95 -10.89 -17.96 -0.54
N GLY A 96 -9.76 -18.56 -0.92
CA GLY A 96 -9.73 -19.89 -1.54
C GLY A 96 -10.21 -20.99 -0.60
N VAL A 97 -9.85 -20.90 0.69
CA VAL A 97 -10.30 -21.83 1.74
C VAL A 97 -11.70 -21.44 2.28
N GLN A 98 -12.24 -20.30 1.83
CA GLN A 98 -13.53 -19.78 2.27
C GLN A 98 -13.61 -19.66 3.79
N LEU A 99 -12.59 -19.02 4.38
CA LEU A 99 -12.34 -18.97 5.82
C LEU A 99 -13.52 -18.40 6.62
N TRP A 100 -14.41 -17.66 5.96
CA TRP A 100 -15.65 -17.14 6.56
C TRP A 100 -16.59 -18.25 7.10
N HIS A 101 -16.46 -19.51 6.65
CA HIS A 101 -17.18 -20.63 7.28
C HIS A 101 -16.60 -21.04 8.64
N MET A 102 -15.39 -20.58 8.98
CA MET A 102 -14.68 -20.90 10.22
C MET A 102 -14.39 -19.60 11.00
N PRO A 103 -15.37 -19.06 11.74
CA PRO A 103 -15.27 -17.71 12.33
C PRO A 103 -14.09 -17.56 13.28
N ALA A 104 -13.76 -18.59 14.08
CA ALA A 104 -12.60 -18.56 14.97
C ALA A 104 -11.28 -18.36 14.20
N LEU A 105 -11.13 -19.03 13.06
CA LEU A 105 -9.93 -18.92 12.22
C LEU A 105 -9.93 -17.61 11.43
N ALA A 106 -11.09 -17.13 10.98
CA ALA A 106 -11.23 -15.81 10.35
C ALA A 106 -10.84 -14.66 11.29
N VAL A 107 -11.24 -14.73 12.56
CA VAL A 107 -10.83 -13.76 13.60
C VAL A 107 -9.32 -13.84 13.83
N GLY A 108 -8.75 -15.05 13.93
CA GLY A 108 -7.31 -15.24 14.04
C GLY A 108 -6.54 -14.65 12.86
N ALA A 109 -7.03 -14.84 11.63
CA ALA A 109 -6.43 -14.29 10.42
C ALA A 109 -6.51 -12.75 10.38
N ALA A 110 -7.65 -12.16 10.75
CA ALA A 110 -7.80 -10.71 10.86
C ALA A 110 -6.85 -10.13 11.93
N ALA A 111 -6.75 -10.78 13.09
CA ALA A 111 -5.83 -10.38 14.15
C ALA A 111 -4.37 -10.45 13.69
N ALA A 112 -3.99 -11.48 12.90
CA ALA A 112 -2.66 -11.60 12.33
C ALA A 112 -2.34 -10.45 11.36
N VAL A 113 -3.26 -10.09 10.46
CA VAL A 113 -3.10 -8.95 9.54
C VAL A 113 -2.91 -7.65 10.32
N VAL A 114 -3.72 -7.42 11.36
CA VAL A 114 -3.60 -6.22 12.20
C VAL A 114 -2.29 -6.23 12.97
N ALA A 115 -1.91 -7.34 13.59
CA ALA A 115 -0.66 -7.46 14.35
C ALA A 115 0.57 -7.22 13.47
N LEU A 116 0.60 -7.77 12.26
CA LEU A 116 1.71 -7.56 11.32
C LEU A 116 1.76 -6.11 10.81
N THR A 117 0.60 -5.49 10.59
CA THR A 117 0.51 -4.07 10.22
C THR A 117 1.04 -3.20 11.35
N LEU A 118 0.63 -3.44 12.60
CA LEU A 118 1.13 -2.71 13.77
C LEU A 118 2.63 -2.93 13.96
N TYR A 119 3.11 -4.16 13.80
CA TYR A 119 4.55 -4.47 13.86
C TYR A 119 5.34 -3.69 12.80
N GLY A 120 4.86 -3.64 11.56
CA GLY A 120 5.47 -2.83 10.50
C GLY A 120 5.44 -1.33 10.80
N LEU A 121 4.40 -0.84 11.48
CA LEU A 121 4.33 0.54 11.92
C LEU A 121 5.41 0.85 12.97
N TRP A 122 5.65 -0.07 13.91
CA TRP A 122 6.68 0.07 14.95
C TRP A 122 8.11 0.04 14.37
N LEU A 123 8.32 -0.72 13.30
CA LEU A 123 9.59 -0.81 12.56
C LEU A 123 9.90 0.39 11.65
N GLY A 124 9.09 1.46 11.66
CA GLY A 124 9.30 2.63 10.83
C GLY A 124 8.79 2.48 9.38
N ARG A 125 7.79 1.62 9.17
CA ARG A 125 7.09 1.43 7.88
C ARG A 125 8.02 0.95 6.75
N PRO A 126 8.60 -0.26 6.85
CA PRO A 126 9.37 -0.86 5.75
C PRO A 126 8.51 -1.08 4.50
N ALA A 127 9.11 -1.41 3.35
CA ALA A 127 8.37 -1.43 2.08
C ALA A 127 7.19 -2.44 2.07
N TRP A 128 7.33 -3.55 2.80
CA TRP A 128 6.28 -4.56 2.95
C TRP A 128 5.08 -4.10 3.79
N PHE A 129 5.21 -3.03 4.58
CA PHE A 129 4.12 -2.54 5.43
C PHE A 129 2.89 -2.14 4.61
N TYR A 130 3.06 -1.51 3.45
CA TYR A 130 1.95 -0.95 2.66
C TYR A 130 0.98 -2.01 2.12
N PRO A 131 1.43 -3.14 1.55
CA PRO A 131 0.55 -4.27 1.23
C PRO A 131 -0.28 -4.78 2.42
N TRP A 132 0.34 -4.95 3.60
CA TRP A 132 -0.35 -5.42 4.81
C TRP A 132 -1.33 -4.39 5.36
N ALA A 133 -0.94 -3.12 5.38
CA ALA A 133 -1.82 -2.02 5.74
C ALA A 133 -3.02 -1.94 4.77
N GLY A 134 -2.81 -2.18 3.48
CA GLY A 134 -3.89 -2.23 2.49
C GLY A 134 -4.85 -3.37 2.77
N ALA A 135 -4.34 -4.58 3.03
CA ALA A 135 -5.15 -5.71 3.46
C ALA A 135 -5.92 -5.38 4.76
N ALA A 136 -5.29 -4.71 5.73
CA ALA A 136 -5.94 -4.27 6.96
C ALA A 136 -7.05 -3.23 6.69
N LEU A 137 -6.91 -2.34 5.70
CA LEU A 137 -7.94 -1.36 5.32
C LEU A 137 -9.20 -2.00 4.72
N THR A 138 -9.14 -3.25 4.27
CA THR A 138 -10.35 -3.99 3.90
C THR A 138 -11.25 -4.28 5.11
N MET A 139 -10.69 -4.35 6.32
CA MET A 139 -11.45 -4.61 7.54
C MET A 139 -12.36 -3.42 7.89
N PRO A 140 -11.88 -2.15 7.88
CA PRO A 140 -12.77 -1.01 8.02
C PRO A 140 -13.87 -0.93 6.95
N LEU A 141 -13.61 -1.36 5.71
CA LEU A 141 -14.63 -1.43 4.67
C LEU A 141 -15.70 -2.48 5.01
N ALA A 142 -15.29 -3.69 5.40
CA ALA A 142 -16.21 -4.75 5.80
C ALA A 142 -17.06 -4.36 7.02
N ALA A 143 -16.44 -3.80 8.06
CA ALA A 143 -17.16 -3.30 9.22
C ALA A 143 -18.08 -2.10 8.89
N GLY A 144 -17.70 -1.27 7.91
CA GLY A 144 -18.57 -0.21 7.39
C GLY A 144 -19.81 -0.75 6.69
N TYR A 145 -19.68 -1.86 5.94
CA TYR A 145 -20.83 -2.54 5.36
C TYR A 145 -21.74 -3.16 6.43
N ILE A 146 -21.18 -3.75 7.49
CA ILE A 146 -21.98 -4.26 8.61
C ILE A 146 -22.73 -3.12 9.30
N ALA A 147 -22.05 -1.99 9.57
CA ALA A 147 -22.67 -0.79 10.12
C ALA A 147 -23.80 -0.27 9.23
N PHE A 148 -23.58 -0.23 7.90
CA PHE A 148 -24.62 0.11 6.92
C PHE A 148 -25.81 -0.85 6.99
N ALA A 149 -25.57 -2.17 7.05
CA ALA A 149 -26.62 -3.17 7.11
C ALA A 149 -27.45 -3.07 8.40
N VAL A 150 -26.81 -2.77 9.54
CA VAL A 150 -27.49 -2.50 10.81
C VAL A 150 -28.37 -1.26 10.69
N LEU A 151 -27.82 -0.16 10.15
CA LEU A 151 -28.57 1.08 9.97
C LEU A 151 -29.76 0.87 9.04
N HIS A 152 -29.58 0.18 7.92
CA HIS A 152 -30.65 -0.12 6.97
C HIS A 152 -31.79 -0.92 7.59
N ARG A 153 -31.47 -1.87 8.48
CA ARG A 153 -32.45 -2.74 9.16
C ARG A 153 -33.18 -2.04 10.31
N GLU A 154 -32.46 -1.25 11.11
CA GLU A 154 -32.98 -0.72 12.37
C GLU A 154 -33.52 0.72 12.24
N LEU A 155 -33.12 1.49 11.22
CA LEU A 155 -33.59 2.87 11.02
C LEU A 155 -35.11 2.96 10.77
N PRO A 156 -35.76 2.08 9.97
CA PRO A 156 -37.22 2.10 9.84
C PRO A 156 -37.94 1.85 11.18
N ARG A 157 -37.41 0.94 12.02
CA ARG A 157 -37.98 0.62 13.34
C ARG A 157 -37.86 1.78 14.33
N LEU A 158 -36.81 2.58 14.19
CA LEU A 158 -36.66 3.84 14.93
C LEU A 158 -37.75 4.85 14.55
N LEU A 159 -38.04 4.98 13.25
CA LEU A 159 -39.08 5.88 12.74
C LEU A 159 -40.49 5.43 13.13
N ASP A 160 -40.72 4.12 13.20
CA ASP A 160 -42.00 3.52 13.62
C ASP A 160 -42.19 3.50 15.15
N GLY A 161 -41.22 4.01 15.92
CA GLY A 161 -41.30 4.10 17.39
C GLY A 161 -41.17 2.76 18.14
N SER A 162 -40.81 1.68 17.44
CA SER A 162 -40.72 0.31 17.99
C SER A 162 -39.28 -0.10 18.29
N THR A 163 -38.53 0.79 18.96
CA THR A 163 -37.07 0.64 19.12
C THR A 163 -36.68 0.19 20.52
N ASP A 164 -36.01 -0.96 20.60
CA ASP A 164 -35.36 -1.43 21.82
C ASP A 164 -34.03 -0.68 22.08
N ASN A 165 -33.61 -0.65 23.36
CA ASN A 165 -32.32 -0.07 23.76
C ASN A 165 -31.12 -0.65 22.99
N LEU A 166 -31.19 -1.93 22.61
CA LEU A 166 -30.15 -2.61 21.83
C LEU A 166 -30.08 -2.09 20.39
N ALA A 167 -31.23 -1.82 19.77
CA ALA A 167 -31.30 -1.25 18.42
C ALA A 167 -30.79 0.19 18.39
N LEU A 168 -31.14 0.99 19.41
CA LEU A 168 -30.56 2.34 19.61
C LEU A 168 -29.04 2.32 19.76
N ALA A 169 -28.49 1.39 20.56
CA ALA A 169 -27.05 1.22 20.70
C ALA A 169 -26.38 0.81 19.38
N GLY A 170 -27.02 -0.07 18.59
CA GLY A 170 -26.55 -0.47 17.27
C GLY A 170 -26.51 0.69 16.27
N ILE A 171 -27.55 1.53 16.23
CA ILE A 171 -27.62 2.72 15.38
C ILE A 171 -26.54 3.74 15.79
N ALA A 172 -26.40 4.01 17.09
CA ALA A 172 -25.38 4.93 17.60
C ALA A 172 -23.96 4.43 17.27
N GLY A 173 -23.70 3.13 17.45
CA GLY A 173 -22.44 2.50 17.09
C GLY A 173 -22.14 2.61 15.59
N ALA A 174 -23.13 2.32 14.73
CA ALA A 174 -23.00 2.46 13.29
C ALA A 174 -22.75 3.92 12.86
N ALA A 175 -23.46 4.88 13.47
CA ALA A 175 -23.30 6.30 13.19
C ALA A 175 -21.90 6.81 13.59
N LEU A 176 -21.36 6.37 14.73
CA LEU A 176 -20.01 6.70 15.17
C LEU A 176 -18.94 6.02 14.31
N TYR A 177 -19.24 4.84 13.79
CA TYR A 177 -18.30 4.08 12.98
C TYR A 177 -17.90 4.80 11.69
N PHE A 178 -18.86 5.38 10.95
CA PHE A 178 -18.56 6.06 9.67
C PHE A 178 -17.49 7.15 9.75
N PRO A 179 -17.59 8.17 10.64
CA PRO A 179 -16.57 9.20 10.72
C PRO A 179 -15.22 8.65 11.19
N VAL A 180 -15.20 7.70 12.12
CA VAL A 180 -13.96 7.08 12.62
C VAL A 180 -13.29 6.24 11.54
N GLY A 181 -14.05 5.39 10.86
CA GLY A 181 -13.54 4.56 9.76
C GLY A 181 -13.03 5.39 8.61
N LEU A 182 -13.76 6.44 8.21
CA LEU A 182 -13.32 7.37 7.17
C LEU A 182 -12.05 8.11 7.58
N PHE A 183 -11.95 8.56 8.83
CA PHE A 183 -10.75 9.19 9.36
C PHE A 183 -9.54 8.24 9.32
N VAL A 184 -9.70 6.98 9.72
CA VAL A 184 -8.62 5.98 9.69
C VAL A 184 -8.15 5.74 8.25
N VAL A 185 -9.07 5.55 7.30
CA VAL A 185 -8.73 5.37 5.89
C VAL A 185 -8.03 6.61 5.34
N ALA A 186 -8.58 7.80 5.56
CA ALA A 186 -8.01 9.06 5.09
C ALA A 186 -6.62 9.30 5.69
N ALA A 187 -6.44 9.07 7.00
CA ALA A 187 -5.15 9.21 7.67
C ALA A 187 -4.11 8.22 7.10
N ALA A 188 -4.49 6.95 6.90
CA ALA A 188 -3.60 5.95 6.30
C ALA A 188 -3.16 6.34 4.88
N VAL A 189 -4.09 6.81 4.06
CA VAL A 189 -3.81 7.29 2.69
C VAL A 189 -2.91 8.52 2.73
N MET A 190 -3.21 9.51 3.56
CA MET A 190 -2.39 10.72 3.68
C MET A 190 -0.97 10.42 4.15
N VAL A 191 -0.82 9.49 5.09
CA VAL A 191 0.49 9.01 5.54
C VAL A 191 1.27 8.35 4.41
N ALA A 192 0.60 7.54 3.57
CA ALA A 192 1.25 6.89 2.44
C ALA A 192 1.61 7.88 1.33
N VAL A 193 0.70 8.79 0.96
CA VAL A 193 0.91 9.80 -0.10
C VAL A 193 2.09 10.71 0.22
N ARG A 194 2.27 11.08 1.50
CA ARG A 194 3.39 11.93 1.95
C ARG A 194 4.77 11.29 1.75
N ARG A 195 4.85 9.96 1.64
CA ARG A 195 6.11 9.24 1.38
C ARG A 195 6.33 9.05 -0.11
N ASP A 196 5.43 8.34 -0.78
CA ASP A 196 5.39 8.16 -2.23
C ASP A 196 3.95 7.83 -2.63
N TRP A 197 3.48 8.44 -3.71
CA TRP A 197 2.16 8.13 -4.24
C TRP A 197 2.03 6.66 -4.67
N LEU A 198 3.14 6.00 -5.04
CA LEU A 198 3.12 4.58 -5.40
C LEU A 198 2.82 3.68 -4.19
N ASP A 199 3.38 4.01 -3.02
CA ASP A 199 3.10 3.29 -1.77
C ASP A 199 1.62 3.45 -1.39
N ALA A 200 1.06 4.64 -1.62
CA ALA A 200 -0.38 4.88 -1.46
C ALA A 200 -1.23 4.08 -2.46
N SER A 201 -0.80 3.95 -3.71
CA SER A 201 -1.52 3.12 -4.68
C SER A 201 -1.48 1.62 -4.33
N ILE A 202 -0.38 1.11 -3.77
CA ILE A 202 -0.27 -0.27 -3.27
C ILE A 202 -1.18 -0.46 -2.05
N LEU A 203 -1.19 0.50 -1.12
CA LEU A 203 -2.09 0.51 0.04
C LEU A 203 -3.57 0.46 -0.37
N LEU A 204 -3.93 1.16 -1.44
CA LEU A 204 -5.31 1.26 -1.93
C LEU A 204 -5.75 0.09 -2.83
N SER A 205 -4.81 -0.70 -3.35
CA SER A 205 -5.09 -1.75 -4.34
C SER A 205 -6.08 -2.84 -3.91
N PRO A 206 -6.18 -3.28 -2.63
CA PRO A 206 -7.17 -4.28 -2.25
C PRO A 206 -8.59 -3.71 -2.12
N LEU A 207 -8.77 -2.39 -1.97
CA LEU A 207 -10.09 -1.81 -1.68
C LEU A 207 -11.10 -2.02 -2.81
N PRO A 208 -10.76 -1.86 -4.11
CA PRO A 208 -11.68 -2.18 -5.19
C PRO A 208 -12.15 -3.64 -5.19
N GLY A 209 -11.25 -4.58 -4.85
CA GLY A 209 -11.60 -6.00 -4.73
C GLY A 209 -12.59 -6.26 -3.58
N ALA A 210 -12.33 -5.64 -2.43
CA ALA A 210 -13.24 -5.69 -1.29
C ALA A 210 -14.61 -5.06 -1.59
N LEU A 211 -14.64 -3.91 -2.28
CA LEU A 211 -15.87 -3.23 -2.68
C LEU A 211 -16.72 -4.10 -3.63
N VAL A 212 -16.10 -4.74 -4.61
CA VAL A 212 -16.77 -5.68 -5.52
C VAL A 212 -17.41 -6.82 -4.73
N ALA A 213 -16.67 -7.42 -3.80
CA ALA A 213 -17.18 -8.50 -2.96
C ALA A 213 -18.39 -8.04 -2.12
N ILE A 214 -18.29 -6.86 -1.50
CA ILE A 214 -19.37 -6.25 -0.71
C ILE A 214 -20.62 -5.99 -1.56
N ILE A 215 -20.46 -5.43 -2.77
CA ILE A 215 -21.58 -5.18 -3.69
C ILE A 215 -22.23 -6.50 -4.11
N GLY A 216 -21.42 -7.53 -4.39
CA GLY A 216 -21.90 -8.88 -4.70
C GLY A 216 -22.72 -9.47 -3.54
N MET A 217 -22.21 -9.39 -2.32
CA MET A 217 -22.93 -9.83 -1.11
C MET A 217 -24.25 -9.07 -0.95
N HIS A 218 -24.25 -7.75 -1.15
CA HIS A 218 -25.47 -6.95 -1.00
C HIS A 218 -26.55 -7.38 -2.01
N ARG A 219 -26.18 -7.62 -3.26
CA ARG A 219 -27.10 -8.11 -4.30
C ARG A 219 -27.63 -9.52 -4.01
N ALA A 220 -26.84 -10.36 -3.37
CA ALA A 220 -27.20 -11.72 -3.02
C ALA A 220 -28.07 -11.85 -1.75
N GLY A 221 -28.64 -10.75 -1.23
CA GLY A 221 -29.46 -10.78 -0.03
C GLY A 221 -28.70 -10.47 1.26
N GLY A 222 -27.58 -9.74 1.16
CA GLY A 222 -26.88 -9.19 2.32
C GLY A 222 -25.97 -10.20 3.03
N LEU A 223 -25.88 -10.11 4.36
CA LEU A 223 -25.00 -10.99 5.14
C LEU A 223 -25.46 -12.46 5.14
N THR A 224 -26.76 -12.71 4.95
CA THR A 224 -27.35 -14.05 5.01
C THR A 224 -27.22 -14.81 3.69
N GLY A 225 -27.41 -14.16 2.54
CA GLY A 225 -27.22 -14.79 1.21
C GLY A 225 -25.86 -14.50 0.57
N GLY A 226 -25.09 -13.57 1.15
CA GLY A 226 -23.77 -13.20 0.64
C GLY A 226 -22.71 -14.29 0.78
N SER A 227 -22.85 -15.21 1.75
CA SER A 227 -21.90 -16.32 1.93
C SER A 227 -21.89 -17.25 0.71
N GLU A 228 -23.06 -17.66 0.22
CA GLU A 228 -23.18 -18.54 -0.95
C GLU A 228 -22.68 -17.86 -2.23
N ALA A 229 -22.99 -16.58 -2.41
CA ALA A 229 -22.49 -15.80 -3.54
C ALA A 229 -20.96 -15.61 -3.49
N LEU A 230 -20.38 -15.38 -2.32
CA LEU A 230 -18.93 -15.35 -2.12
C LEU A 230 -18.30 -16.71 -2.44
N SER A 231 -18.90 -17.80 -1.97
CA SER A 231 -18.42 -19.17 -2.23
C SER A 231 -18.42 -19.51 -3.72
N GLY A 232 -19.48 -19.13 -4.46
CA GLY A 232 -19.56 -19.31 -5.91
C GLY A 232 -18.52 -18.51 -6.70
N THR A 233 -17.97 -17.45 -6.10
CA THR A 233 -16.99 -16.56 -6.74
C THR A 233 -15.57 -16.69 -6.17
N ALA A 234 -15.38 -17.57 -5.18
CA ALA A 234 -14.15 -17.73 -4.42
C ALA A 234 -12.94 -18.07 -5.29
N LEU A 235 -13.08 -18.97 -6.28
CA LEU A 235 -11.99 -19.36 -7.17
C LEU A 235 -11.48 -18.17 -8.01
N LEU A 236 -12.39 -17.34 -8.50
CA LEU A 236 -12.04 -16.16 -9.30
C LEU A 236 -11.36 -15.11 -8.43
N LEU A 237 -11.91 -14.83 -7.24
CA LEU A 237 -11.31 -13.90 -6.29
C LEU A 237 -9.93 -14.39 -5.81
N PHE A 238 -9.76 -15.70 -5.58
CA PHE A 238 -8.47 -16.33 -5.29
C PHE A 238 -7.45 -16.02 -6.39
N GLY A 239 -7.81 -16.27 -7.66
CA GLY A 239 -6.95 -15.99 -8.80
C GLY A 239 -6.56 -14.51 -8.91
N VAL A 240 -7.51 -13.61 -8.68
CA VAL A 240 -7.27 -12.15 -8.69
C VAL A 240 -6.27 -11.74 -7.60
N TYR A 241 -6.45 -12.19 -6.36
CA TYR A 241 -5.53 -11.86 -5.27
C TYR A 241 -4.15 -12.53 -5.45
N LEU A 242 -4.10 -13.71 -6.07
CA LEU A 242 -2.84 -14.34 -6.47
C LEU A 242 -2.09 -13.49 -7.52
N CYS A 243 -2.79 -12.96 -8.52
CA CYS A 243 -2.22 -12.00 -9.48
C CYS A 243 -1.73 -10.72 -8.78
N MET A 244 -2.48 -10.20 -7.80
CA MET A 244 -2.05 -9.03 -7.01
C MET A 244 -0.81 -9.33 -6.16
N SER A 245 -0.68 -10.53 -5.60
CA SER A 245 0.53 -10.98 -4.89
C SER A 245 1.75 -10.96 -5.81
N MET A 246 1.63 -11.56 -6.99
CA MET A 246 2.70 -11.56 -8.00
C MET A 246 3.04 -10.14 -8.46
N ALA A 247 2.03 -9.30 -8.71
CA ALA A 247 2.24 -7.91 -9.09
C ALA A 247 2.96 -7.12 -7.99
N THR A 248 2.60 -7.33 -6.72
CA THR A 248 3.25 -6.68 -5.57
C THR A 248 4.71 -7.08 -5.47
N LEU A 249 5.03 -8.37 -5.66
CA LEU A 249 6.41 -8.85 -5.70
C LEU A 249 7.21 -8.12 -6.78
N VAL A 250 6.66 -8.01 -8.00
CA VAL A 250 7.31 -7.31 -9.11
C VAL A 250 7.45 -5.82 -8.82
N VAL A 251 6.41 -5.16 -8.29
CA VAL A 251 6.43 -3.73 -7.97
C VAL A 251 7.48 -3.39 -6.92
N LEU A 252 7.62 -4.22 -5.88
CA LEU A 252 8.64 -4.03 -4.84
C LEU A 252 10.06 -4.30 -5.34
N ARG A 253 10.23 -5.21 -6.32
CA ARG A 253 11.53 -5.59 -6.89
C ARG A 253 11.97 -4.75 -8.09
N ALA A 254 11.03 -4.16 -8.81
CA ALA A 254 11.31 -3.50 -10.09
C ALA A 254 12.24 -2.28 -9.90
N PRO A 255 13.36 -2.19 -10.62
CA PRO A 255 14.28 -1.07 -10.51
C PRO A 255 13.78 0.21 -11.22
N VAL A 256 12.79 0.07 -12.12
CA VAL A 256 12.26 1.16 -12.95
C VAL A 256 10.81 1.49 -12.57
N ARG A 257 10.54 2.79 -12.39
CA ARG A 257 9.22 3.28 -11.94
C ARG A 257 8.10 2.97 -12.95
N SER A 258 8.39 3.00 -14.25
CA SER A 258 7.42 2.68 -15.30
C SER A 258 6.88 1.26 -15.17
N LEU A 259 7.75 0.27 -14.90
CA LEU A 259 7.35 -1.12 -14.71
C LEU A 259 6.48 -1.31 -13.47
N LYS A 260 6.74 -0.55 -12.40
CA LYS A 260 5.88 -0.54 -11.20
C LYS A 260 4.46 -0.09 -11.54
N VAL A 261 4.35 0.99 -12.32
CA VAL A 261 3.05 1.52 -12.75
C VAL A 261 2.32 0.55 -13.67
N THR A 262 3.00 -0.02 -14.67
CA THR A 262 2.34 -0.97 -15.59
C THR A 262 1.87 -2.23 -14.89
N MET A 263 2.64 -2.76 -13.92
CA MET A 263 2.23 -3.92 -13.14
C MET A 263 1.06 -3.62 -12.21
N LEU A 264 1.07 -2.46 -11.55
CA LEU A 264 -0.05 -2.02 -10.72
C LEU A 264 -1.32 -1.87 -11.56
N VAL A 265 -1.24 -1.14 -12.69
CA VAL A 265 -2.36 -0.96 -13.64
C VAL A 265 -2.84 -2.30 -14.20
N GLY A 266 -1.92 -3.19 -14.59
CA GLY A 266 -2.25 -4.52 -15.08
C GLY A 266 -3.01 -5.34 -14.04
N SER A 267 -2.52 -5.38 -12.80
CA SER A 267 -3.19 -6.10 -11.70
C SER A 267 -4.57 -5.54 -11.38
N ALA A 268 -4.72 -4.22 -11.45
CA ALA A 268 -5.99 -3.53 -11.26
C ALA A 268 -7.00 -3.84 -12.36
N LEU A 269 -6.54 -3.93 -13.61
CA LEU A 269 -7.37 -4.34 -14.75
C LEU A 269 -7.78 -5.81 -14.67
N VAL A 270 -6.91 -6.69 -14.18
CA VAL A 270 -7.25 -8.12 -13.94
C VAL A 270 -8.33 -8.21 -12.87
N LEU A 271 -8.17 -7.49 -11.76
CA LEU A 271 -9.15 -7.41 -10.69
C LEU A 271 -10.50 -6.85 -11.20
N LEU A 272 -10.45 -5.82 -12.04
CA LEU A 272 -11.61 -5.25 -12.68
C LEU A 272 -12.32 -6.24 -13.61
N SER A 273 -11.57 -6.90 -14.49
CA SER A 273 -12.11 -7.84 -15.48
C SER A 273 -12.77 -9.04 -14.80
N GLY A 274 -12.12 -9.56 -13.75
CA GLY A 274 -12.69 -10.59 -12.89
C GLY A 274 -13.99 -10.12 -12.22
N SER A 275 -13.97 -8.92 -11.61
CA SER A 275 -15.15 -8.36 -10.95
C SER A 275 -16.33 -8.08 -11.87
N THR A 276 -16.07 -7.67 -13.11
CA THR A 276 -17.11 -7.39 -14.11
C THR A 276 -17.82 -8.65 -14.55
N LEU A 277 -17.06 -9.72 -14.78
CA LEU A 277 -17.62 -11.03 -15.12
C LEU A 277 -18.51 -11.57 -13.99
N LEU A 278 -18.16 -11.28 -12.74
CA LEU A 278 -18.92 -11.71 -11.56
C LEU A 278 -20.19 -10.90 -11.32
N LEU A 279 -20.12 -9.57 -11.46
CA LEU A 279 -21.22 -8.68 -11.09
C LEU A 279 -22.24 -8.45 -12.20
N ASP A 280 -21.81 -8.55 -13.46
CA ASP A 280 -22.66 -8.23 -14.62
C ASP A 280 -22.12 -8.90 -15.89
N PRO A 281 -22.32 -10.21 -16.07
CA PRO A 281 -21.80 -10.96 -17.21
C PRO A 281 -22.40 -10.50 -18.56
N GLY A 282 -23.51 -9.76 -18.55
CA GLY A 282 -24.12 -9.14 -19.74
C GLY A 282 -23.63 -7.72 -20.04
N GLY A 283 -22.75 -7.15 -19.19
CA GLY A 283 -22.24 -5.79 -19.35
C GLY A 283 -21.40 -5.64 -20.61
N GLY A 284 -21.82 -4.76 -21.52
CA GLY A 284 -21.06 -4.46 -22.74
C GLY A 284 -19.73 -3.75 -22.46
N LEU A 285 -18.86 -3.66 -23.49
CA LEU A 285 -17.52 -3.04 -23.43
C LEU A 285 -17.49 -1.64 -22.78
N VAL A 286 -18.56 -0.86 -22.94
CA VAL A 286 -18.69 0.48 -22.35
C VAL A 286 -18.71 0.43 -20.82
N THR A 287 -19.39 -0.55 -20.22
CA THR A 287 -19.45 -0.71 -18.76
C THR A 287 -18.10 -1.12 -18.19
N LEU A 288 -17.38 -2.00 -18.90
CA LEU A 288 -16.03 -2.41 -18.57
C LEU A 288 -15.06 -1.22 -18.65
N ALA A 289 -15.11 -0.45 -19.74
CA ALA A 289 -14.29 0.74 -19.93
C ALA A 289 -14.56 1.82 -18.86
N GLY A 290 -15.83 2.07 -18.54
CA GLY A 290 -16.22 3.02 -17.49
C GLY A 290 -15.70 2.62 -16.11
N ARG A 291 -15.85 1.34 -15.74
CA ARG A 291 -15.31 0.82 -14.47
C ARG A 291 -13.78 0.88 -14.47
N ALA A 292 -13.12 0.54 -15.59
CA ALA A 292 -11.67 0.62 -15.71
C ALA A 292 -11.17 2.05 -15.49
N ALA A 293 -11.82 3.04 -16.12
CA ALA A 293 -11.49 4.44 -15.95
C ALA A 293 -11.62 4.91 -14.49
N LEU A 294 -12.69 4.51 -13.80
CA LEU A 294 -12.88 4.83 -12.38
C LEU A 294 -11.80 4.21 -11.49
N LEU A 295 -11.44 2.95 -11.74
CA LEU A 295 -10.45 2.23 -10.93
C LEU A 295 -9.04 2.79 -11.16
N LEU A 296 -8.71 3.17 -12.40
CA LEU A 296 -7.48 3.88 -12.71
C LEU A 296 -7.44 5.28 -12.08
N ALA A 297 -8.53 6.04 -12.17
CA ALA A 297 -8.64 7.34 -11.52
C ALA A 297 -8.45 7.23 -10.00
N PHE A 298 -9.04 6.20 -9.38
CA PHE A 298 -8.88 5.93 -7.95
C PHE A 298 -7.43 5.59 -7.58
N LEU A 299 -6.80 4.65 -8.28
CA LEU A 299 -5.42 4.22 -7.99
C LEU A 299 -4.37 5.27 -8.30
N LEU A 300 -4.64 6.16 -9.26
CA LEU A 300 -3.77 7.28 -9.64
C LEU A 300 -4.11 8.58 -8.90
N SER A 301 -5.20 8.63 -8.13
CA SER A 301 -5.54 9.80 -7.31
C SER A 301 -4.43 10.23 -6.35
N PRO A 302 -3.65 9.31 -5.71
CA PRO A 302 -2.46 9.68 -4.95
C PRO A 302 -1.45 10.52 -5.73
N ALA A 303 -1.28 10.22 -7.03
CA ALA A 303 -0.33 10.92 -7.88
C ALA A 303 -0.78 12.35 -8.21
N LEU A 304 -2.10 12.61 -8.24
CA LEU A 304 -2.66 13.94 -8.39
C LEU A 304 -2.49 14.76 -7.11
N VAL A 305 -2.78 14.16 -5.95
CA VAL A 305 -2.62 14.81 -4.64
C VAL A 305 -1.15 15.16 -4.38
N ALA A 306 -0.22 14.26 -4.69
CA ALA A 306 1.21 14.48 -4.53
C ALA A 306 1.79 15.60 -5.43
N ARG A 307 1.06 16.08 -6.44
CA ARG A 307 1.48 17.24 -7.26
C ARG A 307 1.13 18.58 -6.60
N HIS A 308 0.21 18.58 -5.64
CA HIS A 308 -0.32 19.79 -4.99
C HIS A 308 0.07 19.90 -3.50
N ALA A 309 0.72 18.87 -2.94
CA ALA A 309 1.28 18.86 -1.59
C ALA A 309 2.77 19.25 -1.62
#